data_AF-A0A1F2QF17-F1
#
_entry.id   AF-A0A1F2QF17-F1
#
_cell.length_a   1.000
_cell.length_b   1.000
_cell.length_c   1.000
_cell.angle_alpha   90.00
_cell.angle_beta   90.00
_cell.angle_gamma   90.00
#
_symmetry.space_group_name_H-M   'P 1'
#
loop_
_entity.id
_entity.type
_entity.pdbx_description
1 polymer ?
#
loop_
_entity_poly.entity_id
_entity_poly.type
_entity_poly.pdbx_seq_one_letter_code
_entity_poly.pdbx_strand_id
1 'polypeptide(L)'
;MRPHPYLRAYMAGIAVPTLFLFAIIAFDATHRYYFEVPNQFVIGLPAHPLSRAILFPMAVVPNAWGLWNMLYLAIRSRVRLSLGVFGALLVLVLIPGGVALARLLDEFSIQLRFALPMIPIGMAVYYLAWKYLVGRLNTEMGIA
;
A
#
# COMPACT_ATOMS: atom_id res chain seq x y z
N MET A 1 31.91 2.18 6.35
CA MET A 1 30.53 2.64 6.57
C MET A 1 29.81 1.58 7.39
N ARG A 2 29.12 1.94 8.47
CA ARG A 2 28.38 0.95 9.28
C ARG A 2 27.26 0.34 8.43
N PRO A 3 27.20 -1.00 8.28
CA PRO A 3 26.10 -1.61 7.54
C PRO A 3 24.85 -1.48 8.40
N HIS A 4 23.87 -0.67 7.96
CA HIS A 4 22.55 -0.57 8.59
C HIS A 4 21.53 -1.35 7.74
N PRO A 5 21.57 -2.70 7.74
CA PRO A 5 20.76 -3.52 6.82
C PRO A 5 19.25 -3.35 7.03
N TYR A 6 18.81 -3.15 8.28
CA TYR A 6 17.40 -2.92 8.61
C TYR A 6 16.88 -1.57 8.10
N LEU A 7 17.70 -0.52 8.18
CA LEU A 7 17.34 0.80 7.65
C LEU A 7 17.23 0.75 6.12
N ARG A 8 18.16 0.04 5.46
CA ARG A 8 18.14 -0.16 4.00
C ARG A 8 16.89 -0.94 3.57
N ALA A 9 16.52 -1.98 4.32
CA ALA A 9 15.28 -2.74 4.07
C ALA A 9 14.04 -1.86 4.27
N TYR A 10 14.02 -1.05 5.33
CA TYR A 10 12.94 -0.12 5.56
C TYR A 10 12.77 0.86 4.39
N MET A 11 13.87 1.50 3.96
CA MET A 11 13.87 2.44 2.83
C MET A 11 13.43 1.80 1.52
N ALA A 12 13.88 0.58 1.23
CA ALA A 12 13.44 -0.17 0.05
C ALA A 12 11.94 -0.51 0.11
N GLY A 13 11.41 -0.81 1.30
CA GLY A 13 10.00 -1.14 1.50
C GLY A 13 9.07 0.07 1.34
N ILE A 14 9.43 1.25 1.86
CA ILE A 14 8.58 2.45 1.78
C ILE A 14 8.51 3.05 0.37
N ALA A 15 9.52 2.82 -0.48
CA ALA A 15 9.66 3.51 -1.76
C ALA A 15 8.48 3.25 -2.72
N VAL A 16 8.08 1.98 -2.86
CA VAL A 16 7.03 1.56 -3.80
C VAL A 16 5.66 2.16 -3.41
N PRO A 17 5.17 2.01 -2.16
CA PRO A 17 3.92 2.66 -1.74
C PRO A 17 3.97 4.17 -1.86
N THR A 18 5.10 4.80 -1.53
CA THR A 18 5.21 6.27 -1.57
C THR A 18 5.06 6.80 -2.99
N LEU A 19 5.72 6.17 -3.97
CA LEU A 19 5.57 6.54 -5.38
C LEU A 19 4.13 6.33 -5.88
N PHE A 20 3.51 5.21 -5.48
CA PHE A 20 2.13 4.90 -5.88
C PHE A 20 1.13 5.91 -5.28
N LEU A 21 1.28 6.25 -4.01
CA LEU A 21 0.46 7.26 -3.34
C LEU A 21 0.65 8.65 -3.95
N PHE A 22 1.88 9.01 -4.32
CA PHE A 22 2.15 10.26 -5.03
C PHE A 22 1.38 10.32 -6.36
N ALA A 23 1.35 9.23 -7.12
CA ALA A 23 0.55 9.14 -8.34
C ALA A 23 -0.96 9.27 -8.07
N ILE A 24 -1.46 8.67 -6.98
CA ILE A 24 -2.87 8.82 -6.56
C ILE A 24 -3.19 10.28 -6.23
N ILE A 25 -2.35 10.98 -5.46
CA ILE A 25 -2.55 12.42 -5.16
C ILE A 25 -2.53 13.23 -6.43
N ALA A 26 -1.56 13.00 -7.31
CA ALA A 26 -1.46 13.74 -8.56
C ALA A 26 -2.72 13.56 -9.42
N PHE A 27 -3.24 12.33 -9.49
CA PHE A 27 -4.49 12.04 -10.18
C PHE A 27 -5.69 12.73 -9.53
N ASP A 28 -5.84 12.61 -8.20
CA ASP A 28 -6.93 13.25 -7.44
C ASP A 28 -6.90 14.77 -7.58
N ALA A 29 -5.72 15.38 -7.42
CA ALA A 29 -5.53 16.82 -7.62
C ALA A 29 -5.86 17.23 -9.05
N THR A 30 -5.43 16.47 -10.06
CA THR A 30 -5.75 16.78 -11.47
C THR A 30 -7.25 16.71 -11.71
N HIS A 31 -7.91 15.67 -11.22
CA HIS A 31 -9.36 15.52 -11.30
C HIS A 31 -10.08 16.71 -10.66
N ARG A 32 -9.69 17.05 -9.43
CA ARG A 32 -10.30 18.14 -8.67
C ARG A 32 -10.10 19.52 -9.29
N TYR A 33 -8.89 19.83 -9.76
CA TYR A 33 -8.58 21.18 -10.26
C TYR A 33 -8.94 21.39 -11.73
N TYR A 34 -8.94 20.33 -12.56
CA TYR A 34 -9.16 20.47 -14.01
C TYR A 34 -10.49 19.86 -14.49
N PHE A 35 -11.04 18.86 -13.82
CA PHE A 35 -12.24 18.14 -14.27
C PHE A 35 -13.51 18.43 -13.43
N GLU A 36 -13.39 19.03 -12.24
CA GLU A 36 -14.55 19.54 -11.47
C GLU A 36 -14.98 20.97 -11.90
N VAL A 37 -14.36 21.53 -12.94
CA VAL A 37 -14.94 22.69 -13.64
C VAL A 37 -16.34 22.26 -14.12
N PRO A 38 -17.42 23.02 -13.85
CA PRO A 38 -18.81 22.60 -14.03
C PRO A 38 -19.17 22.41 -15.51
N ASN A 39 -18.68 21.34 -16.11
CA ASN A 39 -19.11 20.84 -17.39
C ASN A 39 -20.16 19.76 -17.11
N GLN A 40 -21.40 20.11 -17.37
CA GLN A 40 -22.65 19.35 -17.47
C GLN A 40 -22.60 17.89 -18.03
N PHE A 41 -21.43 17.36 -18.42
CA PHE A 41 -21.25 16.01 -18.98
C PHE A 41 -20.23 15.14 -18.23
N VAL A 42 -19.61 15.63 -17.14
CA VAL A 42 -18.65 14.83 -16.36
C VAL A 42 -19.37 14.26 -15.14
N ILE A 43 -19.36 12.93 -15.03
CA ILE A 43 -19.92 12.17 -13.90
C ILE A 43 -19.28 12.70 -12.61
N GLY A 44 -20.05 13.43 -11.81
CA GLY A 44 -19.60 13.97 -10.53
C GLY A 44 -19.26 12.84 -9.56
N LEU A 45 -17.99 12.46 -9.50
CA LEU A 45 -17.46 11.66 -8.40
C LEU A 45 -17.46 12.57 -7.15
N PRO A 46 -18.21 12.26 -6.08
CA PRO A 46 -18.16 13.06 -4.88
C PRO A 46 -16.74 13.03 -4.30
N ALA A 47 -16.04 14.17 -4.32
CA ALA A 47 -14.63 14.29 -3.89
C ALA A 47 -14.45 14.29 -2.37
N HIS A 48 -15.52 14.53 -1.61
CA HIS A 48 -15.45 14.66 -0.15
C HIS A 48 -15.09 13.36 0.61
N PRO A 49 -15.66 12.18 0.30
CA PRO A 49 -15.25 10.90 0.92
C PRO A 49 -13.85 10.44 0.48
N LEU A 50 -13.41 10.84 -0.72
CA LEU A 50 -12.17 10.35 -1.32
C LEU A 50 -10.93 10.88 -0.60
N SER A 51 -10.93 12.16 -0.22
CA SER A 51 -9.81 12.78 0.51
C SER A 51 -9.47 12.07 1.83
N ARG A 52 -10.46 11.64 2.61
CA ARG A 52 -10.26 10.92 3.88
C ARG A 52 -9.85 9.46 3.67
N ALA A 53 -10.47 8.80 2.69
CA ALA A 53 -10.09 7.47 2.25
C ALA A 53 -8.66 7.40 1.67
N ILE A 54 -8.12 8.52 1.18
CA ILE A 54 -6.75 8.64 0.65
C ILE A 54 -5.73 8.98 1.75
N LEU A 55 -6.06 9.88 2.69
CA LEU A 55 -5.15 10.32 3.75
C LEU A 55 -4.75 9.20 4.72
N PHE A 56 -5.69 8.34 5.09
CA PHE A 56 -5.45 7.23 6.00
C PHE A 56 -4.43 6.20 5.45
N PRO A 57 -4.57 5.66 4.22
CA PRO A 57 -3.55 4.78 3.66
C PRO A 57 -2.20 5.47 3.43
N MET A 58 -2.15 6.79 3.24
CA MET A 58 -0.87 7.48 3.04
C MET A 58 0.06 7.44 4.22
N ALA A 59 -0.48 7.58 5.43
CA ALA A 59 0.32 7.50 6.63
C ALA A 59 0.62 6.05 7.02
N VAL A 60 -0.31 5.12 6.81
CA VAL A 60 -0.20 3.76 7.36
C VAL A 60 0.51 2.80 6.40
N VAL A 61 0.17 2.82 5.12
CA VAL A 61 0.61 1.80 4.16
C VAL A 61 2.12 1.83 3.90
N PRO A 62 2.77 2.99 3.65
CA PRO A 62 4.22 3.03 3.43
C PRO A 62 4.99 2.52 4.64
N ASN A 63 4.64 2.99 5.84
CA ASN A 63 5.30 2.59 7.07
C ASN A 63 5.10 1.08 7.35
N ALA A 64 3.90 0.55 7.11
CA ALA A 64 3.64 -0.88 7.22
C ALA A 64 4.50 -1.70 6.24
N TRP A 65 4.64 -1.27 4.99
CA TRP A 65 5.52 -1.92 4.01
C TRP A 65 7.00 -1.86 4.42
N GLY A 66 7.48 -0.70 4.87
CA GLY A 66 8.85 -0.56 5.35
C GLY A 66 9.14 -1.49 6.53
N LEU A 67 8.25 -1.53 7.51
CA LEU A 67 8.37 -2.40 8.68
C LEU A 67 8.26 -3.88 8.30
N TRP A 68 7.37 -4.23 7.38
CA TRP A 68 7.19 -5.61 6.90
C TRP A 68 8.44 -6.12 6.18
N ASN A 69 9.09 -5.28 5.38
CA ASN A 69 10.35 -5.65 4.72
C ASN A 69 11.50 -5.82 5.75
N MET A 70 11.52 -4.99 6.79
CA MET A 70 12.47 -5.13 7.90
C MET A 70 12.24 -6.44 8.68
N LEU A 71 10.98 -6.78 8.96
CA LEU A 71 10.56 -8.04 9.58
C LEU A 71 10.96 -9.26 8.74
N TYR A 72 10.75 -9.19 7.42
CA TYR A 72 11.21 -10.23 6.51
C TYR A 72 12.71 -10.47 6.65
N LEU A 73 13.52 -9.41 6.68
CA LEU A 73 14.97 -9.52 6.85
C LEU A 73 15.36 -10.12 8.21
N ALA A 74 14.63 -9.82 9.28
CA ALA A 74 14.88 -10.38 10.60
C ALA A 74 14.55 -11.88 10.68
N ILE A 75 13.51 -12.32 9.96
CA ILE A 75 12.94 -13.66 10.06
C ILE A 75 13.43 -14.60 8.95
N ARG A 76 13.97 -14.09 7.83
CA ARG A 76 14.43 -14.89 6.67
C ARG A 76 15.45 -15.98 7.03
N SER A 77 16.24 -15.77 8.10
CA SER A 77 17.21 -16.77 8.57
C SER A 77 16.54 -18.02 9.13
N ARG A 78 15.31 -17.88 9.63
CA ARG A 78 14.50 -18.98 10.18
C ARG A 78 13.40 -19.45 9.22
N VAL A 79 12.97 -18.61 8.29
CA VAL A 79 11.83 -18.89 7.41
C VAL A 79 12.25 -18.79 5.94
N ARG A 80 12.23 -19.93 5.24
CA ARG A 80 12.56 -20.05 3.80
C ARG A 80 11.41 -19.57 2.89
N LEU A 81 10.67 -18.54 3.29
CA LEU A 81 9.60 -17.97 2.47
C LEU A 81 10.20 -17.01 1.43
N SER A 82 9.66 -17.07 0.20
CA SER A 82 9.97 -16.06 -0.81
C SER A 82 9.40 -14.70 -0.38
N LEU A 83 10.12 -13.62 -0.69
CA LEU A 83 9.70 -12.25 -0.38
C LEU A 83 8.30 -11.94 -0.92
N GLY A 84 7.96 -12.44 -2.11
CA GLY A 84 6.64 -12.25 -2.72
C GLY A 84 5.52 -12.87 -1.89
N VAL A 85 5.70 -14.09 -1.38
CA VAL A 85 4.69 -14.76 -0.53
C VAL A 85 4.57 -14.04 0.82
N PHE A 86 5.70 -13.72 1.45
CA PHE A 86 5.69 -13.00 2.73
C PHE A 86 5.04 -11.62 2.58
N GLY A 87 5.35 -10.90 1.51
CA GLY A 87 4.75 -9.61 1.19
C GLY A 87 3.25 -9.68 0.91
N ALA A 88 2.77 -10.74 0.25
CA ALA A 88 1.34 -10.94 0.02
C ALA A 88 0.56 -11.15 1.32
N LEU A 89 1.17 -11.72 2.37
CA LEU A 89 0.56 -11.86 3.69
C LEU A 89 0.26 -10.51 4.35
N LEU A 90 0.97 -9.44 3.97
CA LEU A 90 0.69 -8.09 4.49
C LEU A 90 -0.75 -7.66 4.20
N VAL A 91 -1.35 -8.12 3.09
CA VAL A 91 -2.75 -7.85 2.74
C VAL A 91 -3.70 -8.38 3.81
N LEU A 92 -3.39 -9.55 4.40
CA LEU A 92 -4.18 -10.15 5.47
C LEU A 92 -4.11 -9.37 6.79
N VAL A 93 -3.12 -8.48 6.94
CA VAL A 93 -3.01 -7.56 8.08
C VAL A 93 -3.66 -6.21 7.75
N LEU A 94 -3.35 -5.66 6.57
CA LEU A 94 -3.84 -4.35 6.14
C LEU A 94 -5.35 -4.32 5.93
N ILE A 95 -5.96 -5.35 5.33
CA ILE A 95 -7.41 -5.36 5.07
C ILE A 95 -8.21 -5.36 6.38
N PRO A 96 -8.02 -6.33 7.31
CA PRO A 96 -8.75 -6.31 8.57
C PRO A 96 -8.41 -5.09 9.44
N GLY A 97 -7.15 -4.65 9.45
CA GLY A 97 -6.73 -3.44 10.16
C GLY A 97 -7.42 -2.18 9.64
N GLY A 98 -7.50 -2.03 8.30
CA GLY A 98 -8.22 -0.94 7.66
C GLY A 98 -9.72 -0.97 7.95
N VAL A 99 -10.34 -2.17 7.92
CA VAL A 99 -11.76 -2.35 8.29
C VAL A 99 -12.01 -1.96 9.74
N ALA A 100 -11.17 -2.42 10.67
CA ALA A 100 -11.30 -2.10 12.08
C ALA A 100 -11.15 -0.60 12.33
N LEU A 101 -10.14 0.04 11.73
CA LEU A 101 -9.91 1.48 11.88
C LEU A 101 -11.04 2.31 11.27
N ALA A 102 -11.52 1.95 10.09
CA ALA A 102 -12.64 2.65 9.47
C ALA A 102 -13.97 2.46 10.23
N ARG A 103 -14.18 1.32 10.91
CA ARG A 103 -15.30 1.16 11.86
C ARG A 103 -15.15 2.01 13.12
N LEU A 104 -13.93 2.10 13.66
CA LEU A 104 -13.64 2.94 14.83
C LEU A 104 -13.82 4.43 14.52
N LEU A 105 -13.55 4.83 13.28
CA LEU A 105 -13.69 6.21 12.80
C LEU A 105 -15.09 6.52 12.24
N ASP A 106 -16.03 5.57 12.36
CA ASP A 106 -17.42 5.67 11.88
C ASP A 106 -17.56 6.01 10.39
N GLU A 107 -16.54 5.66 9.59
CA GLU A 107 -16.47 5.90 8.14
C GLU A 107 -16.75 4.64 7.31
N PHE A 108 -17.20 3.56 7.94
CA PHE A 108 -17.31 2.26 7.29
C PHE A 108 -18.65 2.05 6.55
N SER A 109 -18.71 2.40 5.27
CA SER A 109 -19.84 2.11 4.37
C SER A 109 -19.56 0.98 3.35
N ILE A 110 -18.51 0.19 3.54
CA ILE A 110 -18.10 -0.84 2.57
C ILE A 110 -19.04 -2.05 2.63
N GLN A 111 -19.70 -2.32 1.50
CA GLN A 111 -20.50 -3.53 1.31
C GLN A 111 -19.58 -4.74 1.11
N LEU A 112 -19.44 -5.55 2.17
CA LEU A 112 -18.54 -6.71 2.22
C LEU A 112 -18.68 -7.65 1.02
N ARG A 113 -19.89 -7.79 0.46
CA ARG A 113 -20.20 -8.59 -0.74
C ARG A 113 -19.40 -8.20 -1.98
N PHE A 114 -19.07 -6.93 -2.14
CA PHE A 114 -18.28 -6.43 -3.27
C PHE A 114 -16.78 -6.37 -2.97
N ALA A 115 -16.41 -6.34 -1.69
CA ALA A 115 -15.01 -6.37 -1.27
C ALA A 115 -14.39 -7.78 -1.33
N LEU A 116 -15.18 -8.82 -1.03
CA LEU A 116 -14.71 -10.20 -0.96
C LEU A 116 -14.00 -10.69 -2.25
N PRO A 117 -14.55 -10.45 -3.46
CA PRO A 117 -13.90 -10.85 -4.70
C PRO A 117 -12.61 -10.08 -5.01
N MET A 118 -12.41 -8.90 -4.42
CA MET A 118 -11.21 -8.08 -4.62
C MET A 118 -10.02 -8.54 -3.79
N ILE A 119 -10.25 -9.34 -2.75
CA ILE A 119 -9.18 -9.88 -1.89
C ILE A 119 -8.15 -10.69 -2.70
N PRO A 120 -8.52 -11.72 -3.50
CA PRO A 120 -7.54 -12.49 -4.26
C PRO A 120 -6.81 -11.63 -5.31
N ILE A 121 -7.49 -10.66 -5.91
CA ILE A 121 -6.87 -9.73 -6.86
C ILE A 121 -5.82 -8.86 -6.15
N GLY A 122 -6.19 -8.26 -5.01
CA GLY A 122 -5.29 -7.45 -4.20
C GLY A 122 -4.08 -8.25 -3.73
N MET A 123 -4.27 -9.50 -3.32
CA MET A 123 -3.18 -10.42 -2.97
C MET A 123 -2.25 -10.71 -4.15
N ALA A 124 -2.79 -10.93 -5.36
CA ALA A 124 -1.98 -11.14 -6.56
C ALA A 124 -1.16 -9.89 -6.91
N VAL A 125 -1.77 -8.70 -6.86
CA VAL A 125 -1.08 -7.43 -7.09
C VAL A 125 0.03 -7.21 -6.07
N TYR A 126 -0.26 -7.42 -4.78
CA TYR A 126 0.74 -7.33 -3.72
C TYR A 126 1.88 -8.34 -3.94
N TYR A 127 1.57 -9.59 -4.25
CA TYR A 127 2.58 -10.61 -4.55
C TYR A 127 3.53 -10.15 -5.66
N LEU A 128 3.01 -9.61 -6.76
CA LEU A 128 3.82 -9.12 -7.88
C LEU A 128 4.65 -7.90 -7.48
N ALA A 129 4.06 -6.94 -6.75
CA ALA A 129 4.77 -5.75 -6.30
C ALA A 129 5.93 -6.10 -5.35
N TRP A 130 5.71 -7.01 -4.41
CA TRP A 130 6.75 -7.50 -3.51
C TRP A 130 7.82 -8.31 -4.24
N LYS A 131 7.43 -9.19 -5.16
CA LYS A 131 8.36 -10.03 -5.92
C LYS A 131 9.26 -9.22 -6.86
N TYR A 132 8.69 -8.29 -7.62
CA TYR A 132 9.41 -7.60 -8.69
C TYR A 132 9.93 -6.22 -8.31
N LEU A 133 9.17 -5.43 -7.54
CA LEU A 133 9.58 -4.07 -7.19
C LEU A 133 10.43 -4.08 -5.93
N VAL A 134 9.88 -4.56 -4.81
CA VAL A 134 10.63 -4.59 -3.53
C VAL A 134 11.81 -5.55 -3.61
N GLY A 135 11.64 -6.70 -4.28
CA GLY A 135 12.73 -7.64 -4.54
C GLY A 135 13.91 -6.97 -5.25
N ARG A 136 13.66 -6.23 -6.34
CA ARG A 136 14.72 -5.47 -7.04
C ARG A 136 15.35 -4.42 -6.14
N LEU A 137 14.55 -3.61 -5.45
CA LEU A 137 15.08 -2.58 -4.55
C LEU A 137 15.95 -3.19 -3.43
N ASN A 138 15.57 -4.35 -2.91
CA ASN A 138 16.39 -5.07 -1.93
C ASN A 138 17.71 -5.57 -2.54
N THR A 139 17.73 -6.00 -3.80
CA THR A 139 18.97 -6.38 -4.50
C THR A 139 19.88 -5.18 -4.75
N GLU A 140 19.33 -4.05 -5.23
CA GLU A 140 20.07 -2.79 -5.43
C GLU A 140 20.65 -2.27 -4.10
N MET A 141 19.88 -2.44 -3.03
CA MET A 141 20.31 -2.13 -1.66
C MET A 141 21.15 -3.25 -1.04
N GLY A 142 21.66 -4.23 -1.79
CA GLY A 142 22.59 -5.27 -1.33
C GLY A 142 22.10 -6.03 -0.08
N ILE A 143 20.79 -6.20 0.08
CA ILE A 143 20.16 -6.90 1.20
C ILE A 143 19.41 -8.16 0.77
N ALA A 144 19.12 -8.37 -0.52
CA ALA A 144 18.54 -9.62 -1.04
C ALA A 144 19.63 -10.55 -1.57
#